data_AF-A0A1G6BRF5-F1
#
_entry.id   AF-A0A1G6BRF5-F1
#
_cell.length_a   1.000
_cell.length_b   1.000
_cell.length_c   1.000
_cell.angle_alpha   90.00
_cell.angle_beta   90.00
_cell.angle_gamma   90.00
#
_symmetry.space_group_name_H-M   'P 1'
#
loop_
_entity.id
_entity.type
_entity.pdbx_description
1 polymer ?
#
loop_
_entity_poly.entity_id
_entity_poly.type
_entity_poly.pdbx_seq_one_letter_code
_entity_poly.pdbx_strand_id
1 'polypeptide(L)' 'MSDVKMTEPIKQAVSWIDTERRESAKSMTMLLDEAATRFNLGPQDWQFLRRLFVDSDSVESEPN' A
#
# COMPACT_ATOMS: atom_id res chain seq x y z
N MET A 1 -1.09 -23.85 -7.20
CA MET A 1 -2.15 -22.88 -7.56
C MET A 1 -2.12 -21.79 -6.51
N SER A 2 -1.58 -20.62 -6.83
CA SER A 2 -1.73 -19.42 -6.02
C SER A 2 -2.32 -18.38 -6.94
N ASP A 3 -3.64 -18.44 -7.08
CA ASP A 3 -4.43 -17.40 -7.71
C ASP A 3 -4.28 -16.18 -6.79
N VAL A 4 -3.29 -15.31 -7.05
CA VAL A 4 -3.23 -13.98 -6.44
C VAL A 4 -4.38 -13.19 -7.06
N LYS A 5 -5.60 -13.54 -6.64
CA LYS A 5 -6.76 -12.68 -6.83
C LYS A 5 -6.45 -11.44 -6.04
N MET A 6 -6.48 -10.28 -6.69
CA MET A 6 -6.65 -9.01 -5.99
C MET A 6 -8.00 -9.09 -5.27
N THR A 7 -7.97 -9.65 -4.06
CA THR A 7 -9.14 -9.85 -3.23
C THR A 7 -9.67 -8.47 -2.84
N GLU A 8 -10.98 -8.37 -2.64
CA GLU A 8 -11.65 -7.14 -2.19
C GLU A 8 -10.90 -6.38 -1.08
N PRO A 9 -10.30 -7.03 -0.05
CA PRO A 9 -9.50 -6.34 0.98
C PRO A 9 -8.28 -5.58 0.44
N ILE A 10 -7.60 -6.06 -0.62
CA ILE A 10 -6.46 -5.34 -1.20
C ILE A 10 -6.93 -4.02 -1.83
N LYS A 11 -8.06 -4.05 -2.56
CA LYS A 11 -8.62 -2.85 -3.19
C LYS A 11 -9.08 -1.84 -2.13
N GLN A 12 -9.72 -2.32 -1.06
CA GLN A 12 -10.13 -1.47 0.05
C GLN A 12 -8.92 -0.89 0.79
N ALA A 13 -7.86 -1.67 1.00
CA ALA A 13 -6.61 -1.20 1.58
C ALA A 13 -5.96 -0.10 0.73
N VAL A 14 -5.89 -0.27 -0.59
CA VAL A 14 -5.34 0.76 -1.50
C VAL A 14 -6.13 2.06 -1.41
N SER A 15 -7.47 2.00 -1.49
CA SER A 15 -8.32 3.20 -1.36
C SER A 15 -8.20 3.87 0.00
N TRP A 16 -8.06 3.09 1.07
CA TRP A 16 -7.86 3.61 2.42
C TRP A 16 -6.49 4.29 2.56
N ILE A 17 -5.42 3.67 2.07
CA ILE A 17 -4.06 4.24 2.07
C ILE A 17 -4.02 5.56 1.28
N ASP A 18 -4.67 5.64 0.11
CA ASP A 18 -4.71 6.88 -0.70
C ASP A 18 -5.43 8.02 0.04
N THR A 19 -6.53 7.68 0.73
CA THR A 19 -7.29 8.64 1.54
C THR A 19 -6.46 9.12 2.73
N GLU A 20 -5.91 8.20 3.53
CA GLU A 20 -5.07 8.55 4.67
C GLU A 20 -3.80 9.30 4.26
N ARG A 21 -3.21 8.99 3.10
CA ARG A 21 -2.07 9.73 2.57
C ARG A 21 -2.43 11.19 2.27
N ARG A 22 -3.67 11.46 1.87
CA ARG A 22 -4.17 12.81 1.59
C ARG A 22 -4.55 13.57 2.85
N GLU A 23 -5.15 12.88 3.82
CA GLU A 23 -5.64 13.50 5.06
C GLU A 23 -4.56 13.58 6.15
N SER A 24 -3.56 12.72 6.11
CA SER A 24 -2.47 12.65 7.08
C SER A 24 -1.10 12.69 6.40
N ALA A 25 -0.16 13.41 7.00
CA ALA A 25 1.26 13.38 6.63
C ALA A 25 2.00 12.12 7.15
N LYS A 26 1.29 10.99 7.30
CA LYS A 26 1.86 9.73 7.79
C LYS A 26 2.75 9.11 6.72
N SER A 27 3.83 8.44 7.15
CA SER A 27 4.71 7.72 6.24
C SER A 27 3.98 6.52 5.61
N MET A 28 4.27 6.23 4.34
CA MET A 28 3.66 5.13 3.60
C MET A 28 3.77 3.79 4.34
N THR A 29 4.90 3.53 5.00
CA THR A 29 5.11 2.31 5.80
C THR A 29 4.11 2.18 6.95
N MET A 30 3.76 3.28 7.64
CA MET A 30 2.74 3.26 8.70
C MET A 30 1.36 2.95 8.14
N LEU A 31 0.99 3.60 7.02
CA LEU A 31 -0.29 3.36 6.37
C LEU A 31 -0.42 1.90 5.89
N LEU A 32 0.66 1.32 5.37
CA LEU A 32 0.70 -0.08 4.95
C LEU A 32 0.54 -1.05 6.12
N ASP A 33 1.17 -0.76 7.26
CA ASP A 33 1.09 -1.59 8.47
C ASP A 33 -0.32 -1.52 9.10
N GLU A 34 -0.90 -0.31 9.19
CA GLU A 34 -2.28 -0.10 9.62
C GLU A 34 -3.26 -0.80 8.67
N ALA A 35 -3.07 -0.67 7.36
CA ALA A 35 -3.91 -1.32 6.37
C ALA A 35 -3.80 -2.86 6.43
N ALA A 36 -2.59 -3.40 6.61
CA ALA A 36 -2.41 -4.84 6.72
C ALA A 36 -3.06 -5.42 7.97
N THR A 37 -2.96 -4.71 9.09
CA THR A 37 -3.66 -5.11 10.32
C THR A 37 -5.18 -4.96 10.18
N ARG A 38 -5.65 -3.88 9.54
CA ARG A 38 -7.09 -3.55 9.41
C ARG A 38 -7.82 -4.46 8.42
N PHE A 39 -7.18 -4.80 7.30
CA PHE A 39 -7.76 -5.63 6.25
C PHE A 39 -7.29 -7.09 6.31
N ASN A 40 -6.58 -7.45 7.39
CA ASN A 40 -6.02 -8.78 7.62
C ASN A 40 -5.20 -9.29 6.42
N LEU A 41 -4.35 -8.39 5.89
CA LEU A 41 -3.52 -8.66 4.73
C LEU A 41 -2.34 -9.55 5.12
N GLY A 42 -2.01 -10.49 4.24
CA GLY A 42 -0.86 -11.35 4.45
C GLY A 42 0.48 -10.63 4.23
N PRO A 43 1.60 -11.24 4.62
CA PRO A 43 2.94 -10.71 4.35
C PRO A 43 3.21 -10.55 2.84
N GLN A 44 2.60 -11.37 1.98
CA GLN A 44 2.68 -11.22 0.53
C GLN A 44 1.96 -9.95 0.03
N ASP A 45 0.75 -9.70 0.54
CA ASP A 45 -0.05 -8.54 0.15
C ASP A 45 0.60 -7.24 0.64
N TRP A 46 1.15 -7.24 1.85
CA TRP A 46 1.88 -6.09 2.38
C TRP A 46 3.12 -5.77 1.53
N GLN A 47 3.89 -6.78 1.11
CA GLN A 47 5.02 -6.57 0.22
C GLN A 47 4.60 -6.08 -1.17
N PHE A 48 3.47 -6.57 -1.68
CA PHE A 48 2.91 -6.10 -2.95
C PHE A 48 2.51 -4.63 -2.88
N LEU A 49 1.73 -4.25 -1.86
CA LEU A 49 1.31 -2.87 -1.64
C LEU A 49 2.52 -1.96 -1.43
N ARG A 50 3.47 -2.35 -0.58
CA ARG A 50 4.71 -1.59 -0.36
C ARG A 50 5.44 -1.33 -1.67
N ARG A 51 5.59 -2.35 -2.53
CA ARG A 51 6.26 -2.18 -3.81
C ARG A 51 5.46 -1.29 -4.76
N LEU A 52 4.14 -1.45 -4.83
CA LEU A 52 3.25 -0.62 -5.64
C LEU A 52 3.35 0.86 -5.27
N PHE A 53 3.31 1.18 -3.98
CA PHE A 53 3.31 2.55 -3.48
C PHE A 53 4.71 3.20 -3.43
N VAL A 54 5.77 2.44 -3.12
CA VAL A 54 7.15 2.95 -3.13
C VAL A 54 7.64 3.22 -4.55
N ASP A 55 7.30 2.35 -5.50
CA ASP A 55 7.65 2.52 -6.92
C ASP A 55 6.92 3.74 -7.53
N SER A 56 5.65 3.95 -7.15
CA SER A 56 4.86 5.11 -7.58
C SER A 56 5.36 6.46 -7.04
N ASP A 57 6.10 6.47 -5.93
CA ASP A 57 6.67 7.70 -5.35
C ASP A 57 8.08 8.00 -5.90
N SER A 58 8.73 7.02 -6.53
CA SER A 58 10.12 7.12 -7.01
C SER A 58 10.28 7.85 -8.36
N VAL A 59 9.20 8.38 -8.94
CA VAL A 59 9.24 9.14 -10.20
C VAL A 59 9.39 10.66 -10.00
N GLU A 60 10.09 11.13 -8.97
CA GLU A 60 10.64 12.50 -8.97
C GLU A 60 11.75 12.65 -7.92
N SER A 61 12.94 12.11 -8.19
CA SER A 61 14.18 12.49 -7.49
C SER A 61 15.42 12.13 -8.33
N GLU A 62 15.47 12.61 -9.57
CA GLU A 62 16.75 12.87 -10.25
C GLU A 62 16.90 14.38 -10.40
N PRO A 63 17.69 15.05 -9.55
CA PRO A 63 18.31 16.32 -9.90
C PRO A 63 19.62 15.99 -10.64
N ASN A 64 19.64 16.18 -11.96
CA ASN A 64 20.90 16.34 -12.69
C ASN A 64 20.76 17.39 -13.80
#